data_AF-A0A0Q0VKV7-F1
#
_entry.id   AF-A0A0Q0VKV7-F1
#
_cell.length_a   1.000
_cell.length_b   1.000
_cell.length_c   1.000
_cell.angle_alpha   90.00
_cell.angle_beta   90.00
_cell.angle_gamma   90.00
#
_symmetry.space_group_name_H-M   'P 1'
#
loop_
_entity.id
_entity.type
_entity.pdbx_description
1 polymer ?
#
loop_
_entity_poly.entity_id
_entity_poly.type
_entity_poly.pdbx_seq_one_letter_code
_entity_poly.pdbx_strand_id
1 'polypeptide(L)'
;MKKALYVVGLISILSTFAFAVDRPASTVKADAVKPNIVKAAKMHATGKVVEISDESVKIERTVKGDVEYMEFALEKHAENIAANDFVKIAYVEKDGKLIALKVVKVTFKQKEIKSH
;
A
#
# COMPACT_ATOMS: atom_id res chain seq x y z
N MET A 1 28.57 5.11 -31.96
CA MET A 1 28.85 3.64 -31.86
C MET A 1 28.50 3.20 -30.44
N LYS A 2 27.62 2.27 -30.09
CA LYS A 2 26.62 1.43 -30.78
C LYS A 2 25.48 1.26 -29.76
N LYS A 3 24.22 1.47 -30.16
CA LYS A 3 23.06 1.04 -29.36
C LYS A 3 22.98 -0.48 -29.52
N ALA A 4 23.18 -1.22 -28.43
CA ALA A 4 23.07 -2.67 -28.43
C ALA A 4 21.72 -3.06 -27.81
N LEU A 5 20.76 -3.20 -28.72
CA LEU A 5 19.54 -3.97 -28.54
C LEU A 5 19.95 -5.45 -28.40
N TYR A 6 19.56 -6.13 -27.32
CA TYR A 6 19.60 -7.60 -27.20
C TYR A 6 18.28 -8.01 -26.55
N VAL A 7 17.28 -8.40 -27.33
CA VAL A 7 17.03 -9.77 -27.86
C VAL A 7 16.58 -10.72 -26.76
N VAL A 8 15.26 -10.88 -26.70
CA VAL A 8 14.51 -12.14 -26.67
C VAL A 8 15.31 -13.38 -26.29
N GLY A 9 14.89 -13.99 -25.18
CA GLY A 9 15.27 -15.30 -24.69
C GLY A 9 14.98 -15.31 -23.19
N LEU A 10 14.31 -16.28 -22.60
CA LEU A 10 14.21 -17.67 -22.97
C LEU A 10 13.22 -18.27 -21.96
N ILE A 11 12.15 -18.89 -22.45
CA ILE A 11 11.55 -20.09 -21.85
C ILE A 11 11.19 -19.97 -20.35
N SER A 12 10.03 -19.40 -20.06
CA SER A 12 9.33 -19.70 -18.80
C SER A 12 8.50 -20.96 -19.01
N ILE A 13 9.05 -22.03 -18.46
CA ILE A 13 8.58 -23.41 -18.49
C ILE A 13 7.15 -23.48 -17.97
N LEU A 14 6.32 -24.15 -18.77
CA LEU A 14 5.00 -24.69 -18.47
C LEU A 14 4.98 -25.33 -17.07
N SER A 15 4.40 -24.65 -16.09
CA SER A 15 4.08 -25.22 -14.78
C SER A 15 2.57 -25.29 -14.64
N THR A 16 1.98 -26.37 -15.16
CA THR A 16 0.60 -26.74 -14.89
C THR A 16 0.50 -27.23 -13.45
N PHE A 17 0.18 -26.34 -12.51
CA PHE A 17 -0.31 -26.75 -11.21
C PHE A 17 -1.77 -27.20 -11.36
N ALA A 18 -1.97 -28.51 -11.48
CA ALA A 18 -3.29 -29.11 -11.33
C ALA A 18 -3.67 -29.07 -9.84
N PHE A 19 -4.31 -27.99 -9.41
CA PHE A 19 -5.02 -27.97 -8.13
C PHE A 19 -6.31 -28.78 -8.27
N ALA A 20 -6.25 -30.06 -7.89
CA ALA A 20 -7.44 -30.82 -7.53
C ALA A 20 -7.91 -30.34 -6.15
N VAL A 21 -8.66 -29.24 -6.13
CA VAL A 21 -9.42 -28.84 -4.94
C VAL A 21 -10.69 -29.66 -4.93
N ASP A 22 -10.70 -30.62 -4.03
CA ASP A 22 -11.83 -31.44 -3.64
C ASP A 22 -13.06 -30.55 -3.38
N ARG A 23 -14.18 -30.91 -4.01
CA ARG A 23 -15.48 -30.25 -3.80
C ARG A 23 -16.07 -30.79 -2.50
N PRO A 24 -16.28 -29.97 -1.46
CA PRO A 24 -17.39 -30.24 -0.57
C PRO A 24 -18.66 -29.78 -1.27
N ALA A 25 -19.39 -30.72 -1.89
CA ALA A 25 -20.82 -30.57 -2.06
C ALA A 25 -21.45 -30.52 -0.66
N SER A 26 -21.70 -29.32 -0.15
CA SER A 26 -22.56 -29.13 1.01
C SER A 26 -23.51 -27.98 0.73
N THR A 27 -24.71 -28.35 0.27
CA THR A 27 -25.90 -27.53 0.30
C THR A 27 -26.24 -27.22 1.76
N VAL A 28 -25.71 -26.12 2.27
CA VAL A 28 -26.23 -25.49 3.49
C VAL A 28 -26.92 -24.20 3.08
N LYS A 29 -28.22 -24.15 3.39
CA LYS A 29 -29.14 -23.07 3.13
C LYS A 29 -28.54 -21.75 3.64
N ALA A 30 -28.70 -20.73 2.81
CA ALA A 30 -28.32 -19.35 3.10
C ALA A 30 -29.13 -18.82 4.30
N ASP A 31 -28.61 -19.05 5.50
CA ASP A 31 -28.83 -18.12 6.59
C ASP A 31 -27.89 -16.94 6.33
N ALA A 32 -28.49 -15.79 6.03
CA ALA A 32 -27.80 -14.53 5.85
C ALA A 32 -27.16 -14.13 7.18
N VAL A 33 -25.98 -14.69 7.46
CA VAL A 33 -25.09 -14.24 8.51
C VAL A 33 -24.70 -12.82 8.12
N LYS A 34 -25.33 -11.84 8.78
CA LYS A 34 -24.90 -10.43 8.77
C LYS A 34 -23.38 -10.46 8.87
N PRO A 35 -22.63 -9.91 7.89
CA PRO A 35 -21.19 -9.87 8.01
C PRO A 35 -20.91 -9.07 9.28
N ASN A 36 -20.42 -9.75 10.30
CA ASN A 36 -19.81 -9.10 11.44
C ASN A 36 -18.55 -8.48 10.87
N ILE A 37 -18.67 -7.24 10.40
CA ILE A 37 -17.54 -6.43 9.96
C ILE A 37 -16.75 -6.18 11.23
N VAL A 38 -15.87 -7.12 11.56
CA VAL A 38 -14.80 -6.93 12.53
C VAL A 38 -14.03 -5.72 11.99
N LYS A 39 -14.26 -4.56 12.60
CA LYS A 39 -13.61 -3.32 12.18
C LYS A 39 -12.11 -3.53 12.32
N ALA A 40 -11.43 -3.69 11.19
CA ALA A 40 -9.97 -3.79 11.16
C ALA A 40 -9.37 -2.60 11.91
N ALA A 41 -8.35 -2.87 12.73
CA ALA A 41 -7.72 -1.84 13.53
C ALA A 41 -7.15 -0.75 12.61
N LYS A 42 -7.60 0.49 12.81
CA LYS A 42 -7.14 1.64 12.03
C LYS A 42 -5.81 2.13 12.59
N MET A 43 -4.76 1.97 11.79
CA MET A 43 -3.40 2.38 12.12
C MET A 43 -3.05 3.71 11.44
N HIS A 44 -1.96 4.34 11.89
CA HIS A 44 -1.48 5.60 11.34
C HIS A 44 0.02 5.53 11.07
N ALA A 45 0.42 6.08 9.92
CA ALA A 45 1.81 6.31 9.56
C ALA A 45 1.97 7.79 9.17
N THR A 46 3.14 8.35 9.40
CA THR A 46 3.50 9.70 8.95
C THR A 46 4.89 9.65 8.39
N GLY A 47 5.06 10.28 7.23
CA GLY A 47 6.31 10.23 6.49
C GLY A 47 6.27 11.15 5.28
N LYS A 48 7.40 11.21 4.59
CA LYS A 48 7.58 11.93 3.33
C LYS A 48 7.26 10.99 2.17
N VAL A 49 6.43 11.41 1.22
CA VAL A 49 6.14 10.64 0.00
C VAL A 49 7.41 10.54 -0.84
N VAL A 50 7.80 9.32 -1.20
CA VAL A 50 8.91 9.06 -2.12
C VAL A 50 8.41 8.66 -3.50
N GLU A 51 7.27 7.99 -3.57
CA GLU A 51 6.64 7.55 -4.81
C GLU A 51 5.13 7.55 -4.65
N ILE A 52 4.41 7.95 -5.69
CA ILE A 52 2.95 8.00 -5.72
C ILE A 52 2.49 7.56 -7.11
N SER A 53 1.50 6.68 -7.13
CA SER A 53 0.78 6.23 -8.32
C SER A 53 -0.73 6.25 -8.04
N ASP A 54 -1.52 5.88 -9.04
CA ASP A 54 -2.97 5.80 -8.88
C ASP A 54 -3.40 4.69 -7.90
N GLU A 55 -2.56 3.67 -7.74
CA GLU A 55 -2.85 2.44 -6.99
C GLU A 55 -2.05 2.30 -5.69
N SER A 56 -0.94 3.04 -5.53
CA SER A 56 -0.09 2.94 -4.34
C SER A 56 0.62 4.24 -3.98
N VAL A 57 0.94 4.37 -2.70
CA VAL A 57 1.79 5.43 -2.17
C VAL A 57 2.90 4.82 -1.34
N LYS A 58 4.13 5.23 -1.61
CA LYS A 58 5.30 4.86 -0.82
C LYS A 58 5.80 6.06 -0.04
N ILE A 59 6.01 5.87 1.26
CA ILE A 59 6.56 6.89 2.14
C ILE A 59 7.87 6.44 2.75
N GLU A 60 8.71 7.41 3.02
CA GLU A 60 9.87 7.33 3.89
C GLU A 60 9.49 7.91 5.26
N ARG A 61 9.78 7.17 6.35
CA ARG A 61 9.65 7.68 7.71
C ARG A 61 10.91 7.39 8.50
N THR A 62 11.22 8.24 9.46
CA THR A 62 12.33 8.01 10.39
C THR A 62 11.77 7.55 11.73
N VAL A 63 12.18 6.36 12.18
CA VAL A 63 11.79 5.78 13.48
C VAL A 63 13.06 5.50 14.27
N LYS A 64 13.23 6.16 15.42
CA LYS A 64 14.40 6.01 16.30
C LYS A 64 15.77 6.23 15.60
N GLY A 65 15.79 7.04 14.53
CA GLY A 65 17.00 7.33 13.76
C GLY A 65 17.17 6.47 12.51
N ASP A 66 16.40 5.39 12.39
CA ASP A 66 16.40 4.52 11.21
C ASP A 66 15.36 4.97 10.19
N VAL A 67 15.73 4.88 8.91
CA VAL A 67 14.85 5.20 7.80
C VAL A 67 14.11 3.93 7.36
N GLU A 68 12.79 3.96 7.45
CA GLU A 68 11.91 2.89 7.00
C GLU A 68 11.09 3.36 5.80
N TYR A 69 10.98 2.50 4.78
CA TYR A 69 10.09 2.68 3.66
C TYR A 69 8.84 1.83 3.84
N MET A 70 7.67 2.45 3.69
CA MET A 70 6.39 1.76 3.74
C MET A 70 5.62 2.02 2.46
N GLU A 71 5.01 0.97 1.91
CA GLU A 71 4.15 1.05 0.74
C GLU A 71 2.70 0.72 1.14
N PHE A 72 1.77 1.56 0.68
CA PHE A 72 0.35 1.42 0.95
C PHE A 72 -0.40 1.35 -0.38
N ALA A 73 -1.26 0.35 -0.53
CA ALA A 73 -2.21 0.31 -1.63
C ALA A 73 -3.32 1.35 -1.38
N LEU A 74 -3.70 2.05 -2.44
CA LEU A 74 -4.77 3.03 -2.45
C LEU A 74 -6.04 2.36 -2.98
N GLU A 75 -7.12 2.33 -2.19
CA GLU A 75 -8.44 1.97 -2.72
C GLU A 75 -9.00 3.06 -3.64
N LYS A 76 -8.51 4.29 -3.48
CA LYS A 76 -8.88 5.48 -4.25
C LYS A 76 -7.65 6.32 -4.50
N HIS A 77 -7.52 6.83 -5.73
CA HIS A 77 -6.47 7.77 -6.09
C HIS A 77 -6.35 8.91 -5.06
N ALA A 78 -5.12 9.19 -4.64
CA ALA A 78 -4.83 10.24 -3.67
C ALA A 78 -4.70 11.61 -4.36
N GLU A 79 -5.80 12.36 -4.41
CA GLU A 79 -5.80 13.69 -4.99
C GLU A 79 -4.94 14.68 -4.19
N ASN A 80 -4.24 15.57 -4.90
CA ASN A 80 -3.43 16.66 -4.33
C ASN A 80 -2.25 16.20 -3.46
N ILE A 81 -1.73 14.99 -3.70
CA ILE A 81 -0.50 14.48 -3.08
C ILE A 81 0.56 14.32 -4.17
N ALA A 82 1.76 14.84 -3.93
CA ALA A 82 2.90 14.69 -4.81
C ALA A 82 4.10 14.08 -4.09
N ALA A 83 5.09 13.61 -4.86
CA ALA A 83 6.38 13.22 -4.31
C ALA A 83 7.02 14.39 -3.53
N ASN A 84 7.70 14.07 -2.43
CA ASN A 84 8.24 14.98 -1.41
C ASN A 84 7.23 15.63 -0.46
N ASP A 85 5.93 15.41 -0.62
CA ASP A 85 4.96 15.87 0.38
C ASP A 85 5.08 15.09 1.67
N PHE A 86 4.98 15.77 2.81
CA PHE A 86 4.76 15.09 4.08
C PHE A 86 3.29 14.76 4.25
N VAL A 87 2.99 13.50 4.58
CA VAL A 87 1.64 13.00 4.67
C VAL A 87 1.42 12.20 5.95
N LYS A 88 0.18 12.23 6.44
CA LYS A 88 -0.34 11.31 7.45
C LYS A 88 -1.29 10.35 6.75
N ILE A 89 -0.97 9.06 6.83
CA ILE A 89 -1.74 7.99 6.23
C ILE A 89 -2.46 7.24 7.35
N ALA A 90 -3.78 7.13 7.24
CA ALA A 90 -4.54 6.17 8.03
C ALA A 90 -4.78 4.92 7.19
N TYR A 91 -4.43 3.76 7.72
CA TYR A 91 -4.44 2.50 6.98
C TYR A 91 -4.97 1.34 7.83
N VAL A 92 -5.30 0.25 7.17
CA VAL A 92 -5.59 -1.04 7.78
C VAL A 92 -4.68 -2.08 7.16
N GLU A 93 -4.36 -3.12 7.91
CA GLU A 93 -3.73 -4.30 7.36
C GLU A 93 -4.81 -5.32 7.00
N LYS A 94 -4.79 -5.78 5.75
CA LYS A 94 -5.72 -6.78 5.25
C LYS A 94 -4.95 -7.74 4.36
N ASP A 95 -5.01 -9.04 4.67
CA ASP A 95 -4.35 -10.10 3.90
C ASP A 95 -2.82 -9.85 3.72
N GLY A 96 -2.17 -9.30 4.75
CA GLY A 96 -0.74 -8.95 4.73
C GLY A 96 -0.39 -7.72 3.87
N LYS A 97 -1.37 -7.00 3.36
CA LYS A 97 -1.20 -5.75 2.62
C LYS A 97 -1.65 -4.55 3.45
N LEU A 98 -0.91 -3.45 3.32
CA LEU A 98 -1.25 -2.18 3.94
C LEU A 98 -2.18 -1.40 3.01
N ILE A 99 -3.44 -1.22 3.40
CA ILE A 99 -4.44 -0.52 2.60
C ILE A 99 -4.69 0.86 3.20
N ALA A 100 -4.36 1.91 2.45
CA ALA A 100 -4.60 3.29 2.86
C ALA A 100 -6.09 3.63 2.75
N LEU A 101 -6.68 4.00 3.88
CA LEU A 101 -8.05 4.50 3.97
C LEU A 101 -8.13 6.02 3.75
N LYS A 102 -7.08 6.74 4.14
CA LYS A 102 -7.01 8.20 4.00
C LYS A 102 -5.56 8.66 3.95
N VAL A 103 -5.25 9.51 2.98
CA VAL A 103 -3.97 10.22 2.89
C VAL A 103 -4.23 11.71 3.06
N VAL A 104 -3.52 12.36 3.98
CA VAL A 104 -3.67 13.79 4.25
C VAL A 104 -2.31 14.45 4.23
N LYS A 105 -2.15 15.51 3.44
CA LYS A 105 -0.95 16.35 3.47
C LYS A 105 -0.81 17.05 4.81
N VAL A 106 0.38 16.99 5.40
CA VAL A 106 0.74 17.63 6.65
C VAL A 106 1.59 18.84 6.34
N THR A 107 1.14 20.02 6.78
CA THR A 107 1.92 21.25 6.73
C THR A 107 2.53 21.50 8.11
N PHE A 108 3.85 21.39 8.22
CA PHE A 108 4.54 21.83 9.42
C PHE A 108 4.60 23.36 9.37
N LYS A 109 3.84 24.03 10.25
CA LYS A 109 4.10 25.44 10.52
C LYS A 109 5.47 25.51 11.17
N GLN A 110 6.50 25.91 10.43
CA GLN A 110 7.76 26.31 11.06
C GLN A 110 7.43 27.43 12.03
N LYS A 111 7.57 27.16 13.32
CA LYS A 111 7.60 28.20 14.33
C LYS A 111 8.93 28.91 14.10
N GLU A 112 8.91 30.12 13.54
CA GLU A 112 10.11 30.97 13.47
C GLU A 112 10.73 31.01 14.87
N ILE A 113 11.87 30.34 15.04
CA ILE A 113 12.69 30.50 16.22
C ILE A 113 13.31 31.88 16.06
N LYS A 114 12.66 32.90 16.62
CA LYS A 114 13.30 34.21 16.81
C LYS A 114 14.52 33.99 17.69
N SER A 115 15.71 33.91 17.08
CA SER A 115 16.96 34.13 17.80
C SER A 115 16.98 35.59 18.22
N HIS A 116 17.14 35.81 19.52
CA HIS A 116 17.10 37.11 20.17
C HIS A 116 18.51 37.61 20.50
#